data_AF-A0A7J5E6S3-F1
#
_entry.id   AF-A0A7J5E6S3-F1
#
_cell.length_a   1.000
_cell.length_b   1.000
_cell.length_c   1.000
_cell.angle_alpha   90.00
_cell.angle_beta   90.00
_cell.angle_gamma   90.00
#
_symmetry.space_group_name_H-M   'P 1'
#
loop_
_entity.id
_entity.type
_entity.pdbx_description
1 polymer ?
#
loop_
_entity_poly.entity_id
_entity_poly.type
_entity_poly.pdbx_seq_one_letter_code
_entity_poly.pdbx_strand_id
1 'polypeptide(L)'
;MFRILVQKELKTIIQSPKFVTTFLTCSILILLSVYVGIQDYNYSLNKYIAAQNLVKNEMETASAWSELENKIYRKPNPLQIFSAGINNDLGRFSLVARFKDVKLESSSYSEDPIFAFFRYLDFTFIVTIVLSLFAILFTYDSVNGEKESGTLKLVFSNSIPRSKFLGAKFLGSWLGLIIPVSIPVLISILFLLLFNISLTSPQWLTLILYIITSFGYFTFFIALGIMFSSFTKTSSSSFLISLVAWISFVFIILRIGTMLAGQFVDIPSIAEIENMKDSFSKAKLNEQFEKIEQLKLKRENEIQGMSESEKEIYKEEKEWEWMKEESAIT
;
A
#
# COMPACT_ATOMS: atom_id res chain seq x y z
N MET A 1 44.71 6.49 0.22
CA MET A 1 44.51 5.13 -0.34
C MET A 1 43.04 4.72 -0.45
N PHE A 2 42.23 4.82 0.60
CA PHE A 2 40.79 4.47 0.56
C PHE A 2 40.00 5.18 -0.55
N ARG A 3 40.15 6.51 -0.68
CA ARG A 3 39.53 7.30 -1.76
C ARG A 3 39.87 6.80 -3.16
N ILE A 4 41.11 6.32 -3.37
CA ILE A 4 41.58 5.81 -4.67
C ILE A 4 40.88 4.50 -5.01
N LEU A 5 40.71 3.61 -4.01
CA LEU A 5 39.96 2.37 -4.18
C LEU A 5 38.49 2.63 -4.53
N VAL A 6 37.86 3.60 -3.87
CA VAL A 6 36.48 4.02 -4.20
C VAL A 6 36.39 4.58 -5.62
N GLN A 7 37.33 5.46 -6.00
CA GLN A 7 37.37 6.03 -7.35
C GLN A 7 37.60 4.99 -8.44
N LYS A 8 38.44 3.98 -8.16
CA LYS A 8 38.65 2.85 -9.07
C LYS A 8 37.33 2.12 -9.29
N GLU A 9 36.64 1.74 -8.22
CA GLU A 9 35.38 0.99 -8.31
C GLU A 9 34.30 1.78 -9.06
N LEU A 10 34.17 3.07 -8.73
CA LEU A 10 33.20 3.96 -9.36
C LEU A 10 33.48 4.10 -10.86
N LYS A 11 34.74 4.23 -11.27
CA LYS A 11 35.11 4.23 -12.70
C LYS A 11 34.78 2.91 -13.37
N THR A 12 35.08 1.78 -12.73
CA THR A 12 34.78 0.45 -13.27
C THR A 12 33.28 0.27 -13.52
N ILE A 13 32.42 0.73 -12.60
CA ILE A 13 30.97 0.66 -12.76
C ILE A 13 30.50 1.59 -13.87
N ILE A 14 30.88 2.87 -13.84
CA ILE A 14 30.39 3.87 -14.81
C ILE A 14 30.88 3.58 -16.23
N GLN A 15 32.10 3.06 -16.38
CA GLN A 15 32.67 2.71 -17.69
C GLN A 15 32.21 1.34 -18.20
N SER A 16 31.44 0.60 -17.41
CA SER A 16 30.89 -0.69 -17.84
C SER A 16 29.87 -0.49 -18.96
N PRO A 17 29.89 -1.28 -20.05
CA PRO A 17 28.86 -1.20 -21.09
C PRO A 17 27.45 -1.52 -20.56
N LYS A 18 27.37 -2.27 -19.45
CA LYS A 18 26.11 -2.59 -18.75
C LYS A 18 25.49 -1.35 -18.07
N PHE A 19 26.30 -0.35 -17.74
CA PHE A 19 25.86 0.83 -17.00
C PHE A 19 24.86 1.67 -17.77
N VAL A 20 25.17 2.03 -19.02
CA VAL A 20 24.30 2.88 -19.84
C VAL A 20 22.97 2.21 -20.10
N THR A 21 22.99 0.92 -20.45
CA THR A 21 21.77 0.15 -20.73
C THR A 21 20.87 0.04 -19.50
N THR A 22 21.41 -0.39 -18.37
CA THR A 22 20.65 -0.51 -17.12
C THR A 22 20.14 0.84 -16.60
N PHE A 23 20.95 1.90 -16.70
CA PHE A 23 20.54 3.25 -16.32
C PHE A 23 19.39 3.77 -17.19
N LEU A 24 19.48 3.62 -18.52
CA LEU A 24 18.41 4.01 -19.44
C LEU A 24 17.14 3.20 -19.19
N THR A 25 17.25 1.88 -19.05
CA THR A 25 16.11 1.01 -18.75
C THR A 25 15.45 1.40 -17.43
N CYS A 26 16.22 1.60 -16.35
CA CYS A 26 15.68 2.08 -15.08
C CYS A 26 14.99 3.44 -15.22
N SER A 27 15.65 4.39 -15.87
CA SER A 27 15.12 5.75 -16.01
C SER A 27 13.81 5.75 -16.77
N ILE A 28 13.73 5.02 -17.88
CA ILE A 28 12.50 4.87 -18.66
C ILE A 28 11.41 4.21 -17.82
N LEU A 29 11.69 3.10 -17.14
CA LEU A 29 10.70 2.40 -16.33
C LEU A 29 10.16 3.26 -15.19
N ILE A 30 11.03 3.93 -14.43
CA ILE A 30 10.63 4.78 -13.31
C ILE A 30 9.78 5.95 -13.81
N LEU A 31 10.25 6.66 -14.84
CA LEU A 31 9.53 7.83 -15.36
C LEU A 31 8.20 7.45 -16.00
N LEU A 32 8.15 6.35 -16.75
CA LEU A 32 6.92 5.84 -17.34
C LEU A 32 5.93 5.40 -16.26
N SER A 33 6.39 4.69 -15.23
CA SER A 33 5.54 4.25 -14.13
C SER A 33 4.92 5.44 -13.39
N VAL A 34 5.71 6.46 -13.05
CA VAL A 34 5.21 7.67 -12.40
C VAL A 34 4.28 8.45 -13.33
N TYR A 35 4.60 8.58 -14.61
CA TYR A 35 3.73 9.23 -15.58
C TYR A 35 2.37 8.53 -15.68
N VAL A 36 2.34 7.20 -15.78
CA VAL A 36 1.10 6.41 -15.77
C VAL A 36 0.35 6.58 -14.44
N GLY A 37 1.05 6.59 -13.32
CA GLY A 37 0.46 6.83 -11.99
C GLY A 37 -0.19 8.21 -11.88
N ILE A 38 0.40 9.25 -12.48
CA ILE A 38 -0.18 10.59 -12.54
C ILE A 38 -1.48 10.59 -13.35
N GLN A 39 -1.49 9.91 -14.50
CA GLN A 39 -2.70 9.79 -15.32
C GLN A 39 -3.81 9.05 -14.57
N ASP A 40 -3.50 7.95 -13.90
CA ASP A 40 -4.44 7.19 -13.09
C ASP A 40 -5.01 8.01 -11.92
N TYR A 41 -4.16 8.78 -11.23
CA TYR A 41 -4.59 9.67 -10.15
C TYR A 41 -5.54 10.77 -10.67
N ASN A 42 -5.19 11.44 -11.78
CA ASN A 42 -6.04 12.47 -12.37
C ASN A 42 -7.38 11.90 -12.86
N TYR A 43 -7.35 10.71 -13.47
CA TYR A 43 -8.55 10.01 -13.88
C TYR A 43 -9.46 9.70 -12.68
N SER A 44 -8.87 9.16 -11.60
CA SER A 44 -9.58 8.87 -10.35
C SER A 44 -10.15 10.13 -9.69
N LEU A 45 -9.39 11.24 -9.72
CA LEU A 45 -9.81 12.53 -9.16
C LEU A 45 -10.98 13.13 -9.94
N ASN A 46 -10.93 13.09 -11.27
CA ASN A 46 -12.02 13.58 -12.11
C ASN A 46 -13.31 12.77 -11.92
N LYS A 47 -13.19 11.43 -11.81
CA LYS A 47 -14.31 10.56 -11.46
C LYS A 47 -14.91 10.91 -10.10
N TYR A 48 -14.07 11.14 -9.09
CA TYR A 48 -14.51 11.54 -7.75
C TYR A 48 -15.25 12.89 -7.77
N ILE A 49 -14.72 13.90 -8.46
CA ILE A 49 -15.36 15.22 -8.56
C ILE A 49 -16.70 15.13 -9.31
N ALA A 50 -16.73 14.41 -10.43
CA ALA A 50 -17.96 14.22 -11.20
C ALA A 50 -19.04 13.52 -10.36
N ALA A 51 -18.67 12.46 -9.64
CA ALA A 51 -19.58 11.74 -8.76
C ALA A 51 -20.11 12.63 -7.62
N GLN A 52 -19.24 13.45 -7.01
CA GLN A 52 -19.65 14.39 -5.97
C GLN A 52 -20.65 15.45 -6.49
N ASN A 53 -20.43 15.94 -7.71
CA ASN A 53 -21.36 16.87 -8.36
C ASN A 53 -22.71 16.22 -8.69
N LEU A 54 -22.71 14.95 -9.10
CA LEU A 54 -23.95 14.20 -9.34
C LEU A 54 -24.75 14.03 -8.05
N VAL A 55 -24.11 13.58 -6.96
CA VAL A 55 -24.79 13.47 -5.66
C VAL A 55 -25.34 14.81 -5.20
N LYS A 56 -24.59 15.90 -5.39
CA LYS A 56 -25.07 17.24 -5.04
C LYS A 56 -26.32 17.64 -5.84
N ASN A 57 -26.34 17.35 -7.15
CA ASN A 57 -27.49 17.63 -8.00
C ASN A 57 -28.70 16.76 -7.63
N GLU A 58 -28.48 15.48 -7.32
CA GLU A 58 -29.53 14.59 -6.79
C GLU A 58 -30.10 15.14 -5.47
N MET A 59 -29.26 15.64 -4.57
CA MET A 59 -29.71 16.31 -3.33
C MET A 59 -30.52 17.60 -3.58
N GLU A 60 -30.17 18.39 -4.58
CA GLU A 60 -30.87 19.64 -4.92
C GLU A 60 -32.21 19.41 -5.63
N THR A 61 -32.34 18.29 -6.35
CA THR A 61 -33.52 17.95 -7.16
C THR A 61 -34.50 17.03 -6.44
N ALA A 62 -34.07 16.29 -5.43
CA ALA A 62 -34.92 15.38 -4.69
C ALA A 62 -36.03 16.13 -3.94
N SER A 63 -37.26 15.64 -4.10
CA SER A 63 -38.43 16.22 -3.45
C SER A 63 -38.74 15.56 -2.11
N ALA A 64 -38.31 14.31 -1.93
CA ALA A 64 -38.51 13.53 -0.73
C ALA A 64 -37.21 12.89 -0.23
N TRP A 65 -37.08 12.78 1.10
CA TRP A 65 -35.95 12.11 1.75
C TRP A 65 -35.78 10.64 1.35
N SER A 66 -36.86 9.98 0.93
CA SER A 66 -36.85 8.58 0.47
C SER A 66 -36.23 8.39 -0.92
N GLU A 67 -36.12 9.45 -1.72
CA GLU A 67 -35.54 9.42 -3.07
C GLU A 67 -34.01 9.56 -3.04
N LEU A 68 -33.45 9.94 -1.88
CA LEU A 68 -32.02 10.19 -1.71
C LEU A 68 -31.27 8.90 -1.37
N GLU A 69 -30.43 8.46 -2.29
CA GLU A 69 -29.36 7.50 -2.00
C GLU A 69 -28.14 8.24 -1.46
N ASN A 70 -27.92 8.18 -0.15
CA ASN A 70 -26.74 8.77 0.50
C ASN A 70 -25.45 8.01 0.11
N LYS A 71 -24.94 8.30 -1.09
CA LYS A 71 -23.65 7.79 -1.59
C LYS A 71 -22.51 8.68 -1.13
N ILE A 72 -21.55 8.11 -0.42
CA ILE A 72 -20.32 8.80 -0.01
C ILE A 72 -19.15 8.22 -0.80
N TYR A 73 -18.48 9.08 -1.56
CA TYR A 73 -17.32 8.71 -2.36
C TYR A 73 -16.02 8.92 -1.56
N ARG A 74 -15.06 8.02 -1.74
CA ARG A 74 -13.73 8.13 -1.13
C ARG A 74 -12.83 8.98 -2.01
N LYS A 75 -12.13 9.96 -1.41
CA LYS A 75 -11.13 10.78 -2.11
C LYS A 75 -9.90 9.93 -2.49
N PRO A 76 -9.41 9.99 -3.75
CA PRO A 76 -8.19 9.28 -4.14
C PRO A 76 -6.96 9.86 -3.42
N ASN A 77 -5.99 8.99 -3.13
CA ASN A 77 -4.76 9.40 -2.44
C ASN A 77 -3.69 9.75 -3.48
N PRO A 78 -3.11 10.97 -3.47
CA PRO A 78 -2.00 11.34 -4.35
C PRO A 78 -0.81 10.37 -4.34
N LEU A 79 -0.54 9.70 -3.22
CA LEU A 79 0.57 8.75 -3.13
C LEU A 79 0.36 7.48 -3.97
N GLN A 80 -0.86 7.24 -4.48
CA GLN A 80 -1.16 6.12 -5.38
C GLN A 80 -0.32 6.16 -6.67
N ILE A 81 0.17 7.35 -7.04
CA ILE A 81 1.06 7.58 -8.20
C ILE A 81 2.31 6.71 -8.12
N PHE A 82 2.86 6.52 -6.92
CA PHE A 82 4.08 5.73 -6.72
C PHE A 82 3.78 4.28 -6.33
N SER A 83 2.72 4.08 -5.56
CA SER A 83 2.33 2.74 -5.09
C SER A 83 0.81 2.64 -5.04
N ALA A 84 0.24 1.81 -5.92
CA ALA A 84 -1.21 1.60 -5.97
C ALA A 84 -1.73 0.92 -4.69
N GLY A 85 -0.89 0.09 -4.04
CA GLY A 85 -1.23 -0.63 -2.82
C GLY A 85 -2.56 -1.40 -2.95
N ILE A 86 -3.44 -1.23 -1.95
CA ILE A 86 -4.81 -1.77 -1.96
C ILE A 86 -5.82 -0.78 -2.54
N ASN A 87 -5.40 0.39 -3.02
CA ASN A 87 -6.31 1.48 -3.32
C ASN A 87 -7.29 1.14 -4.46
N ASN A 88 -6.83 0.34 -5.42
CA ASN A 88 -7.63 -0.11 -6.56
C ASN A 88 -8.46 -1.37 -6.26
N ASP A 89 -8.11 -2.11 -5.20
CA ASP A 89 -8.90 -3.24 -4.69
C ASP A 89 -10.06 -2.79 -3.81
N LEU A 90 -9.91 -1.63 -3.16
CA LEU A 90 -10.96 -1.03 -2.34
C LEU A 90 -12.05 -0.42 -3.23
N GLY A 91 -13.31 -0.55 -2.79
CA GLY A 91 -14.44 0.12 -3.41
C GLY A 91 -14.33 1.64 -3.35
N ARG A 92 -14.89 2.33 -4.36
CA ARG A 92 -14.80 3.78 -4.54
C ARG A 92 -15.86 4.55 -3.75
N PHE A 93 -17.02 3.95 -3.48
CA PHE A 93 -18.08 4.59 -2.70
C PHE A 93 -18.70 3.63 -1.69
N SER A 94 -19.38 4.18 -0.70
CA SER A 94 -20.27 3.42 0.18
C SER A 94 -21.63 4.08 0.22
N LEU A 95 -22.67 3.26 0.26
CA LEU A 95 -24.00 3.71 0.62
C LEU A 95 -24.10 3.84 2.14
N VAL A 96 -24.67 4.94 2.61
CA VAL A 96 -24.89 5.20 4.04
C VAL A 96 -26.39 5.28 4.27
N ALA A 97 -26.98 4.18 4.74
CA ALA A 97 -28.38 4.12 5.09
C ALA A 97 -28.55 3.58 6.50
N ARG A 98 -29.63 3.96 7.19
CA ARG A 98 -29.92 3.54 8.56
C ARG A 98 -29.87 2.01 8.75
N PHE A 99 -30.30 1.27 7.72
CA PHE A 99 -30.44 -0.19 7.75
C PHE A 99 -29.44 -0.92 6.85
N LYS A 100 -28.44 -0.21 6.29
CA LYS A 100 -27.42 -0.81 5.43
C LYS A 100 -26.04 -0.54 6.01
N ASP A 101 -25.26 -1.61 6.16
CA ASP A 101 -23.87 -1.51 6.57
C ASP A 101 -23.04 -0.68 5.58
N VAL A 102 -22.12 0.11 6.12
CA VAL A 102 -21.14 0.87 5.35
C VAL A 102 -20.14 -0.12 4.76
N LYS A 103 -20.29 -0.42 3.47
CA LYS A 103 -19.38 -1.27 2.69
C LYS A 103 -18.91 -0.51 1.46
N LEU A 104 -17.61 -0.60 1.18
CA LEU A 104 -17.04 -0.04 -0.03
C LEU A 104 -17.42 -0.92 -1.22
N GLU A 105 -18.16 -0.34 -2.16
CA GLU A 105 -18.64 -0.96 -3.39
C GLU A 105 -17.87 -0.40 -4.60
N SER A 106 -17.96 -1.10 -5.74
CA SER A 106 -17.35 -0.72 -7.03
C SER A 106 -15.84 -0.42 -6.96
N SER A 107 -15.03 -1.48 -6.84
CA SER A 107 -13.56 -1.34 -6.94
C SER A 107 -13.13 -0.95 -8.36
N SER A 108 -11.99 -0.27 -8.49
CA SER A 108 -11.45 0.09 -9.82
C SER A 108 -11.23 -1.14 -10.71
N TYR A 109 -10.83 -2.27 -10.13
CA TYR A 109 -10.56 -3.50 -10.86
C TYR A 109 -11.79 -4.33 -11.22
N SER A 110 -12.90 -4.18 -10.48
CA SER A 110 -14.16 -4.83 -10.84
C SER A 110 -14.82 -4.18 -12.05
N GLU A 111 -14.55 -2.89 -12.29
CA GLU A 111 -15.15 -2.15 -13.40
C GLU A 111 -14.34 -2.28 -14.70
N ASP A 112 -13.01 -2.19 -14.63
CA ASP A 112 -12.16 -2.14 -15.81
C ASP A 112 -11.05 -3.22 -15.79
N PRO A 113 -11.25 -4.38 -16.45
CA PRO A 113 -10.30 -5.50 -16.44
C PRO A 113 -8.90 -5.15 -16.96
N ILE A 114 -8.79 -4.15 -17.85
CA ILE A 114 -7.49 -3.69 -18.40
C ILE A 114 -6.59 -3.17 -17.28
N PHE A 115 -7.13 -2.45 -16.29
CA PHE A 115 -6.35 -1.94 -15.16
C PHE A 115 -5.89 -3.06 -14.22
N ALA A 116 -6.60 -4.20 -14.18
CA ALA A 116 -6.17 -5.37 -13.41
C ALA A 116 -4.92 -6.03 -14.01
N PHE A 117 -4.69 -5.95 -15.33
CA PHE A 117 -3.47 -6.45 -15.97
C PHE A 117 -2.24 -5.61 -15.65
N PHE A 118 -2.39 -4.28 -15.58
CA PHE A 118 -1.30 -3.35 -15.25
C PHE A 118 -1.10 -3.11 -13.75
N ARG A 119 -1.86 -3.82 -12.90
CA ARG A 119 -1.84 -3.78 -11.43
C ARG A 119 -0.44 -3.81 -10.81
N TYR A 120 0.54 -4.39 -11.51
CA TYR A 120 1.86 -4.71 -10.95
C TYR A 120 3.00 -3.84 -11.48
N LEU A 121 2.79 -2.85 -12.35
CA LEU A 121 3.89 -2.03 -12.93
C LEU A 121 4.01 -0.64 -12.27
N ASP A 122 4.05 -0.61 -10.93
CA ASP A 122 4.26 0.60 -10.14
C ASP A 122 5.74 0.81 -9.76
N PHE A 123 6.05 1.94 -9.11
CA PHE A 123 7.42 2.22 -8.65
C PHE A 123 7.88 1.17 -7.62
N THR A 124 6.96 0.65 -6.80
CA THR A 124 7.22 -0.42 -5.84
C THR A 124 7.78 -1.66 -6.53
N PHE A 125 7.16 -2.11 -7.63
CA PHE A 125 7.61 -3.24 -8.43
C PHE A 125 9.00 -3.00 -9.02
N ILE A 126 9.25 -1.79 -9.53
CA ILE A 126 10.55 -1.44 -10.10
C ILE A 126 11.65 -1.51 -9.03
N VAL A 127 11.40 -0.99 -7.83
CA VAL A 127 12.35 -1.06 -6.72
C VAL A 127 12.56 -2.50 -6.25
N THR A 128 11.48 -3.24 -6.05
CA THR A 128 11.52 -4.57 -5.44
C THR A 128 12.11 -5.63 -6.38
N ILE A 129 11.82 -5.56 -7.68
CA ILE A 129 12.24 -6.54 -8.69
C ILE A 129 13.39 -6.03 -9.55
N VAL A 130 13.22 -4.89 -10.24
CA VAL A 130 14.19 -4.45 -11.27
C VAL A 130 15.47 -3.95 -10.64
N LEU A 131 15.38 -3.02 -9.67
CA LEU A 131 16.55 -2.48 -8.99
C LEU A 131 17.29 -3.54 -8.18
N SER A 132 16.60 -4.42 -7.47
CA SER A 132 17.27 -5.50 -6.72
C SER A 132 18.06 -6.47 -7.62
N LEU A 133 17.52 -6.80 -8.81
CA LEU A 133 18.25 -7.59 -9.80
C LEU A 133 19.46 -6.84 -10.36
N PHE A 134 19.32 -5.54 -10.62
CA PHE A 134 20.45 -4.72 -11.07
C PHE A 134 21.53 -4.59 -10.00
N ALA A 135 21.18 -4.45 -8.72
CA ALA A 135 22.15 -4.47 -7.64
C ALA A 135 23.02 -5.72 -7.70
N ILE A 136 22.42 -6.90 -7.88
CA ILE A 136 23.14 -8.17 -8.01
C ILE A 136 23.99 -8.20 -9.28
N LEU A 137 23.43 -7.76 -10.41
CA LEU A 137 24.12 -7.74 -11.71
C LEU A 137 25.39 -6.88 -11.70
N PHE A 138 25.46 -5.83 -10.88
CA PHE A 138 26.64 -4.99 -10.75
C PHE A 138 27.61 -5.40 -9.64
N THR A 139 27.20 -6.30 -8.75
CA THR A 139 27.99 -6.67 -7.56
C THR A 139 28.46 -8.11 -7.54
N TYR A 140 27.90 -9.00 -8.38
CA TYR A 140 28.25 -10.43 -8.38
C TYR A 140 29.73 -10.68 -8.68
N ASP A 141 30.36 -9.85 -9.51
CA ASP A 141 31.77 -9.94 -9.93
C ASP A 141 32.71 -8.98 -9.18
N SER A 142 32.21 -8.22 -8.20
CA SER A 142 32.95 -7.10 -7.58
C SER A 142 34.24 -7.53 -6.88
N VAL A 143 34.26 -8.69 -6.19
CA VAL A 143 35.44 -9.19 -5.46
C VAL A 143 36.08 -10.37 -6.17
N ASN A 144 35.30 -11.37 -6.56
CA ASN A 144 35.80 -12.55 -7.27
C ASN A 144 36.29 -12.24 -8.70
N GLY A 145 35.77 -11.23 -9.41
CA GLY A 145 36.32 -10.80 -10.70
C GLY A 145 37.76 -10.28 -10.56
N GLU A 146 38.07 -9.61 -9.44
CA GLU A 146 39.45 -9.24 -9.10
C GLU A 146 40.30 -10.46 -8.67
N LYS A 147 39.69 -11.49 -8.07
CA LYS A 147 40.38 -12.77 -7.78
C LYS A 147 40.76 -13.51 -9.06
N GLU A 148 39.82 -13.63 -10.00
CA GLU A 148 39.99 -14.32 -11.28
C GLU A 148 41.04 -13.64 -12.16
N SER A 149 40.99 -12.30 -12.24
CA SER A 149 41.98 -11.50 -12.98
C SER A 149 43.36 -11.42 -12.30
N GLY A 150 43.52 -12.00 -11.10
CA GLY A 150 44.76 -11.95 -10.31
C GLY A 150 45.08 -10.57 -9.72
N THR A 151 44.29 -9.54 -10.03
CA THR A 151 44.50 -8.16 -9.56
C THR A 151 44.34 -8.03 -8.05
N LEU A 152 43.56 -8.89 -7.41
CA LEU A 152 43.40 -8.89 -5.95
C LEU A 152 44.73 -9.16 -5.22
N LYS A 153 45.59 -10.04 -5.76
CA LYS A 153 46.92 -10.33 -5.18
C LYS A 153 47.83 -9.10 -5.25
N LEU A 154 47.73 -8.32 -6.34
CA LEU A 154 48.47 -7.07 -6.52
C LEU A 154 47.96 -5.96 -5.58
N VAL A 155 46.67 -5.91 -5.28
CA VAL A 155 46.13 -4.94 -4.32
C VAL A 155 46.64 -5.24 -2.90
N PHE A 156 46.69 -6.53 -2.51
CA PHE A 156 47.16 -6.95 -1.19
C PHE A 156 48.67 -7.11 -1.04
N SER A 157 49.47 -6.94 -2.10
CA SER A 157 50.92 -6.74 -1.94
C SER A 157 51.26 -5.39 -1.32
N ASN A 158 50.31 -4.45 -1.36
CA ASN A 158 50.35 -3.23 -0.59
C ASN A 158 49.75 -3.45 0.81
N SER A 159 50.21 -2.71 1.82
CA SER A 159 49.74 -2.78 3.21
C SER A 159 48.31 -2.22 3.41
N ILE A 160 47.31 -2.85 2.77
CA ILE A 160 45.90 -2.47 2.83
C ILE A 160 45.13 -3.49 3.67
N PRO A 161 44.46 -3.08 4.76
CA PRO A 161 43.64 -3.99 5.54
C PRO A 161 42.38 -4.40 4.76
N ARG A 162 41.96 -5.66 4.91
CA ARG A 162 40.80 -6.25 4.20
C ARG A 162 39.49 -5.48 4.45
N SER A 163 39.31 -4.92 5.64
CA SER A 163 38.14 -4.09 5.99
C SER A 163 38.06 -2.81 5.16
N LYS A 164 39.19 -2.12 4.94
CA LYS A 164 39.24 -0.92 4.08
C LYS A 164 39.00 -1.26 2.62
N PHE A 165 39.47 -2.42 2.16
CA PHE A 165 39.20 -2.88 0.80
C PHE A 165 37.69 -3.13 0.59
N LEU A 166 37.06 -3.90 1.48
CA LEU A 166 35.64 -4.22 1.39
C LEU A 166 34.75 -2.97 1.55
N GLY A 167 35.09 -2.07 2.49
CA GLY A 167 34.38 -0.81 2.67
C GLY A 167 34.50 0.11 1.44
N ALA A 168 35.65 0.12 0.77
CA ALA A 168 35.83 0.89 -0.46
C ALA A 168 35.04 0.30 -1.63
N LYS A 169 34.97 -1.03 -1.71
CA LYS A 169 34.11 -1.73 -2.68
C LYS A 169 32.64 -1.39 -2.45
N PHE A 170 32.16 -1.54 -1.22
CA PHE A 170 30.78 -1.21 -0.88
C PHE A 170 30.44 0.25 -1.19
N LEU A 171 31.23 1.22 -0.71
CA LEU A 171 30.96 2.64 -0.99
C LEU A 171 31.07 2.99 -2.48
N GLY A 172 32.02 2.39 -3.19
CA GLY A 172 32.18 2.58 -4.63
C GLY A 172 30.96 2.09 -5.41
N SER A 173 30.49 0.87 -5.12
CA SER A 173 29.28 0.31 -5.72
C SER A 173 28.02 1.07 -5.29
N TRP A 174 27.92 1.44 -4.01
CA TRP A 174 26.80 2.20 -3.47
C TRP A 174 26.66 3.55 -4.19
N LEU A 175 27.73 4.35 -4.26
CA LEU A 175 27.73 5.63 -4.97
C LEU A 175 27.48 5.45 -6.48
N GLY A 176 28.14 4.46 -7.08
CA GLY A 176 28.05 4.16 -8.51
C GLY A 176 26.65 3.74 -8.96
N LEU A 177 25.81 3.22 -8.06
CA LEU A 177 24.46 2.76 -8.38
C LEU A 177 23.37 3.69 -7.87
N ILE A 178 23.51 4.26 -6.66
CA ILE A 178 22.47 5.12 -6.07
C ILE A 178 22.44 6.50 -6.69
N ILE A 179 23.59 7.11 -6.99
CA ILE A 179 23.61 8.45 -7.61
C ILE A 179 22.87 8.42 -8.95
N PRO A 180 23.15 7.49 -9.88
CA PRO A 180 22.40 7.40 -11.12
C PRO A 180 20.91 7.16 -10.90
N VAL A 181 20.52 6.20 -10.07
CA VAL A 181 19.10 5.91 -9.79
C VAL A 181 18.38 7.10 -9.13
N SER A 182 19.08 7.94 -8.38
CA SER A 182 18.48 9.14 -7.79
C SER A 182 18.03 10.17 -8.83
N ILE A 183 18.65 10.20 -10.02
CA ILE A 183 18.30 11.15 -11.10
C ILE A 183 16.84 10.96 -11.57
N PRO A 184 16.41 9.78 -12.06
CA PRO A 184 15.01 9.59 -12.46
C PRO A 184 14.03 9.71 -11.30
N VAL A 185 14.42 9.40 -10.06
CA VAL A 185 13.58 9.64 -8.88
C VAL A 185 13.35 11.14 -8.64
N LEU A 186 14.40 11.97 -8.75
CA LEU A 186 14.27 13.42 -8.63
C LEU A 186 13.44 14.02 -9.78
N ILE A 187 13.62 13.52 -11.01
CA ILE A 187 12.78 13.92 -12.16
C ILE A 187 11.32 13.50 -11.91
N SER A 188 11.07 12.34 -11.30
CA SER A 188 9.71 11.92 -10.93
C SER A 188 9.05 12.86 -9.92
N ILE A 189 9.81 13.38 -8.96
CA ILE A 189 9.31 14.42 -8.03
C ILE A 189 9.03 15.72 -8.80
N LEU A 190 9.87 16.09 -9.76
CA LEU A 190 9.64 17.24 -10.63
C LEU A 190 8.34 17.10 -11.44
N PHE A 191 8.01 15.89 -11.90
CA PHE A 191 6.73 15.65 -12.57
C PHE A 191 5.53 15.98 -11.69
N LEU A 192 5.57 15.67 -10.39
CA LEU A 192 4.48 16.05 -9.48
C LEU A 192 4.23 17.56 -9.48
N LEU A 193 5.30 18.36 -9.52
CA LEU A 193 5.23 19.82 -9.58
C LEU A 193 4.68 20.30 -10.93
N LEU A 194 5.15 19.71 -12.04
CA LEU A 194 4.71 20.08 -13.39
C LEU A 194 3.22 19.77 -13.63
N PHE A 195 2.72 18.67 -13.07
CA PHE A 195 1.31 18.27 -13.17
C PHE A 195 0.43 18.86 -12.06
N ASN A 196 0.93 19.83 -11.27
CA ASN A 196 0.20 20.51 -10.19
C ASN A 196 -0.44 19.58 -9.16
N ILE A 197 0.25 18.50 -8.80
CA ILE A 197 -0.24 17.52 -7.84
C ILE A 197 0.01 18.06 -6.43
N SER A 198 -1.08 18.46 -5.76
CA SER A 198 -1.00 18.99 -4.40
C SER A 198 -0.79 17.87 -3.39
N LEU A 199 0.38 17.88 -2.74
CA LEU A 199 0.71 17.01 -1.61
C LEU A 199 0.64 17.80 -0.30
N THR A 200 -0.04 17.22 0.69
CA THR A 200 -0.09 17.74 2.07
C THR A 200 1.23 17.46 2.79
N SER A 201 1.58 18.23 3.82
CA SER A 201 2.82 18.04 4.59
C SER A 201 3.06 16.58 5.08
N PRO A 202 2.07 15.85 5.63
CA PRO A 202 2.27 14.45 6.01
C PRO A 202 2.53 13.51 4.82
N GLN A 203 1.99 13.83 3.64
CA GLN A 203 2.18 13.03 2.43
C GLN A 203 3.61 13.20 1.88
N TRP A 204 4.18 14.40 1.97
CA TRP A 204 5.60 14.63 1.66
C TRP A 204 6.52 13.82 2.57
N LEU A 205 6.27 13.80 3.88
CA LEU A 205 7.02 12.99 4.83
C LEU A 205 6.95 11.50 4.44
N THR A 206 5.74 11.02 4.13
CA THR A 206 5.51 9.63 3.72
C THR A 206 6.27 9.29 2.43
N LEU A 207 6.27 10.19 1.44
CA LEU A 207 7.03 10.02 0.20
C LEU A 207 8.54 9.96 0.45
N ILE A 208 9.08 10.83 1.30
CA ILE A 208 10.50 10.83 1.65
C ILE A 208 10.88 9.53 2.36
N LEU A 209 10.09 9.09 3.35
CA LEU A 209 10.32 7.82 4.05
C LEU A 209 10.24 6.63 3.09
N TYR A 210 9.31 6.66 2.15
CA TYR A 210 9.17 5.64 1.11
C TYR A 210 10.42 5.57 0.20
N ILE A 211 10.95 6.71 -0.24
CA ILE A 211 12.18 6.78 -1.06
C ILE A 211 13.40 6.31 -0.24
N ILE A 212 13.53 6.74 1.01
CA ILE A 212 14.62 6.30 1.91
C ILE A 212 14.58 4.79 2.09
N THR A 213 13.39 4.22 2.35
CA THR A 213 13.20 2.78 2.52
C THR A 213 13.55 2.04 1.22
N SER A 214 13.17 2.59 0.07
CA SER A 214 13.52 2.04 -1.25
C SER A 214 15.03 2.00 -1.48
N PHE A 215 15.76 3.07 -1.15
CA PHE A 215 17.22 3.08 -1.23
C PHE A 215 17.88 2.17 -0.19
N GLY A 216 17.28 2.02 1.00
CA GLY A 216 17.71 1.06 2.00
C GLY A 216 17.60 -0.38 1.51
N TYR A 217 16.48 -0.73 0.89
CA TYR A 217 16.25 -2.03 0.25
C TYR A 217 17.25 -2.28 -0.89
N PHE A 218 17.47 -1.30 -1.76
CA PHE A 218 18.47 -1.41 -2.82
C PHE A 218 19.90 -1.60 -2.27
N THR A 219 20.24 -0.86 -1.21
CA THR A 219 21.52 -0.98 -0.49
C THR A 219 21.72 -2.37 0.09
N PHE A 220 20.67 -2.98 0.64
CA PHE A 220 20.72 -4.36 1.15
C PHE A 220 21.15 -5.35 0.06
N PHE A 221 20.59 -5.25 -1.14
CA PHE A 221 20.97 -6.14 -2.25
C PHE A 221 22.39 -5.88 -2.78
N ILE A 222 22.85 -4.63 -2.77
CA ILE A 222 24.25 -4.29 -3.08
C ILE A 222 25.19 -4.98 -2.09
N ALA A 223 24.89 -4.90 -0.79
CA ALA A 223 25.68 -5.56 0.25
C ALA A 223 25.67 -7.09 0.09
N LEU A 224 24.50 -7.66 -0.18
CA LEU A 224 24.31 -9.10 -0.37
C LEU A 224 25.10 -9.64 -1.57
N GLY A 225 25.09 -8.94 -2.70
CA GLY A 225 25.87 -9.36 -3.87
C GLY A 225 27.38 -9.28 -3.65
N ILE A 226 27.87 -8.23 -2.98
CA ILE A 226 29.28 -8.12 -2.57
C ILE A 226 29.66 -9.24 -1.60
N MET A 227 28.76 -9.58 -0.66
CA MET A 227 28.98 -10.68 0.29
C MET A 227 29.18 -12.01 -0.44
N PHE A 228 28.31 -12.39 -1.38
CA PHE A 228 28.46 -13.62 -2.14
C PHE A 228 29.66 -13.61 -3.09
N SER A 229 29.99 -12.46 -3.68
CA SER A 229 31.21 -12.27 -4.47
C SER A 229 32.47 -12.49 -3.62
N SER A 230 32.42 -12.12 -2.33
CA SER A 230 33.54 -12.31 -1.42
C SER A 230 33.77 -13.78 -1.04
N PHE A 231 32.72 -14.60 -0.97
CA PHE A 231 32.82 -16.02 -0.61
C PHE A 231 33.14 -16.95 -1.78
N THR A 232 32.76 -16.56 -2.98
CA THR A 232 32.97 -17.38 -4.17
C THR A 232 34.35 -17.17 -4.79
N LYS A 233 34.81 -18.19 -5.53
CA LYS A 233 36.06 -18.13 -6.31
C LYS A 233 35.82 -17.67 -7.73
N THR A 234 34.66 -18.01 -8.31
CA THR A 234 34.32 -17.70 -9.69
C THR A 234 33.13 -16.76 -9.80
N SER A 235 33.14 -15.92 -10.84
CA SER A 235 32.08 -14.92 -11.12
C SER A 235 30.74 -15.60 -11.41
N SER A 236 30.73 -16.69 -12.20
CA SER A 236 29.51 -17.43 -12.55
C SER A 236 28.83 -18.06 -11.33
N SER A 237 29.59 -18.65 -10.39
CA SER A 237 29.01 -19.24 -9.17
C SER A 237 28.44 -18.16 -8.25
N SER A 238 29.07 -17.00 -8.15
CA SER A 238 28.54 -15.86 -7.38
C SER A 238 27.22 -15.35 -7.92
N PHE A 239 27.12 -15.22 -9.24
CA PHE A 239 25.89 -14.80 -9.89
C PHE A 239 24.76 -15.78 -9.60
N LEU A 240 24.99 -17.09 -9.80
CA LEU A 240 23.98 -18.12 -9.55
C LEU A 240 23.55 -18.16 -8.07
N ILE A 241 24.49 -18.12 -7.13
CA ILE A 241 24.16 -18.12 -5.69
C ILE A 241 23.39 -16.87 -5.29
N SER A 242 23.82 -15.69 -5.77
CA SER A 242 23.12 -14.43 -5.49
C SER A 242 21.71 -14.42 -6.07
N LEU A 243 21.53 -14.99 -7.26
CA LEU A 243 20.22 -15.11 -7.91
C LEU A 243 19.29 -16.06 -7.13
N VAL A 244 19.78 -17.23 -6.69
CA VAL A 244 19.00 -18.16 -5.86
C VAL A 244 18.63 -17.53 -4.53
N ALA A 245 19.57 -16.83 -3.88
CA ALA A 245 19.29 -16.08 -2.67
C ALA A 245 18.23 -15.01 -2.90
N TRP A 246 18.33 -14.25 -3.99
CA TRP A 246 17.33 -13.25 -4.37
C TRP A 246 15.94 -13.85 -4.58
N ILE A 247 15.81 -14.95 -5.34
CA ILE A 247 14.53 -15.64 -5.52
C ILE A 247 13.96 -16.06 -4.16
N SER A 248 14.82 -16.57 -3.28
CA SER A 248 14.42 -16.99 -1.94
C SER A 248 13.93 -15.82 -1.09
N PHE A 249 14.63 -14.69 -1.10
CA PHE A 249 14.22 -13.49 -0.34
C PHE A 249 12.93 -12.86 -0.89
N VAL A 250 12.83 -12.69 -2.20
CA VAL A 250 11.74 -11.93 -2.83
C VAL A 250 10.46 -12.76 -2.96
N PHE A 251 10.57 -14.04 -3.32
CA PHE A 251 9.38 -14.88 -3.55
C PHE A 251 9.06 -15.81 -2.39
N ILE A 252 10.06 -16.48 -1.83
CA ILE A 252 9.84 -17.57 -0.87
C ILE A 252 9.59 -17.00 0.53
N ILE A 253 10.51 -16.17 1.03
CA ILE A 253 10.44 -15.59 2.38
C ILE A 253 9.18 -14.73 2.54
N LEU A 254 8.82 -13.94 1.54
CA LEU A 254 7.62 -13.10 1.60
C LEU A 254 6.33 -13.95 1.72
N ARG A 255 6.21 -15.03 0.94
CA ARG A 255 5.05 -15.94 0.99
C ARG A 255 4.99 -16.75 2.28
N ILE A 256 6.12 -17.28 2.74
CA ILE A 256 6.18 -18.00 4.01
C ILE A 256 5.82 -17.05 5.16
N GLY A 257 6.28 -15.79 5.10
CA GLY A 257 5.96 -14.77 6.09
C GLY A 257 4.45 -14.53 6.22
N THR A 258 3.73 -14.38 5.11
CA THR A 258 2.27 -14.20 5.15
C THR A 258 1.53 -15.44 5.63
N MET A 259 2.00 -16.64 5.25
CA MET A 259 1.42 -17.91 5.72
C MET A 259 1.64 -18.13 7.21
N LEU A 260 2.84 -17.86 7.72
CA LEU A 260 3.15 -17.96 9.16
C LEU A 260 2.37 -16.92 9.95
N ALA A 261 2.25 -15.68 9.45
CA ALA A 261 1.45 -14.65 10.12
C ALA A 261 -0.02 -15.10 10.32
N GLY A 262 -0.61 -15.78 9.33
CA GLY A 262 -1.96 -16.34 9.43
C GLY A 262 -2.08 -17.54 10.39
N GLN A 263 -0.98 -18.13 10.85
CA GLN A 263 -1.01 -19.15 11.92
C GLN A 263 -0.88 -18.55 13.31
N PHE A 264 -0.24 -17.38 13.44
CA PHE A 264 -0.09 -16.69 14.72
C PHE A 264 -1.27 -15.78 15.06
N VAL A 265 -2.03 -15.33 14.06
CA VAL A 265 -3.20 -14.47 14.22
C VAL A 265 -4.35 -15.11 13.47
N ASP A 266 -5.38 -15.52 14.21
CA ASP A 266 -6.66 -15.95 13.63
C ASP A 266 -7.33 -14.74 12.98
N ILE A 267 -7.30 -14.68 11.65
CA ILE A 267 -7.96 -13.62 10.88
C ILE A 267 -9.34 -14.18 10.48
N PRO A 268 -10.44 -13.72 11.10
CA PRO A 268 -11.77 -14.21 10.78
C PRO A 268 -12.10 -13.91 9.31
N SER A 269 -12.81 -14.83 8.67
CA SER A 269 -13.18 -14.66 7.25
C SER A 269 -14.17 -13.50 7.08
N ILE A 270 -14.24 -12.91 5.88
CA ILE A 270 -15.21 -11.83 5.59
C ILE A 270 -16.65 -12.28 5.89
N ALA A 271 -16.98 -13.52 5.53
CA ALA A 271 -18.29 -14.11 5.79
C ALA A 271 -18.56 -14.31 7.28
N GLU A 272 -17.55 -14.65 8.06
CA GLU A 272 -17.66 -14.79 9.51
C GLU A 272 -17.87 -13.45 10.20
N ILE A 273 -17.13 -12.40 9.80
CA ILE A 273 -17.35 -11.04 10.28
C ILE A 273 -18.78 -10.57 9.93
N GLU A 274 -19.24 -10.87 8.72
CA GLU A 274 -20.59 -10.52 8.28
C GLU A 274 -21.67 -11.26 9.08
N ASN A 275 -21.48 -12.56 9.33
CA ASN A 275 -22.37 -13.35 10.19
C ASN A 275 -22.36 -12.86 11.64
N MET A 276 -21.20 -12.48 12.18
CA MET A 276 -21.09 -11.89 13.52
C MET A 276 -21.83 -10.56 13.62
N LYS A 277 -21.72 -9.70 12.59
CA LYS A 277 -22.46 -8.43 12.53
C LYS A 277 -23.97 -8.66 12.42
N ASP A 278 -24.39 -9.56 11.55
CA ASP A 278 -25.80 -9.87 11.34
C ASP A 278 -26.43 -10.49 12.60
N SER A 279 -25.74 -11.43 13.24
CA SER A 279 -26.18 -12.00 14.52
C SER A 279 -26.23 -10.97 15.65
N PHE A 280 -25.25 -10.06 15.75
CA PHE A 280 -25.28 -8.97 16.72
C PHE A 280 -26.44 -7.99 16.47
N SER A 281 -26.67 -7.65 15.20
CA SER A 281 -27.80 -6.80 14.79
C SER A 281 -29.12 -7.43 15.19
N LYS A 282 -29.33 -8.71 14.85
CA LYS A 282 -30.52 -9.48 15.22
C LYS A 282 -30.70 -9.60 16.74
N ALA A 283 -29.63 -9.86 17.48
CA ALA A 283 -29.68 -9.96 18.94
C ALA A 283 -30.10 -8.65 19.59
N LYS A 284 -29.54 -7.51 19.15
CA LYS A 284 -29.91 -6.19 19.65
C LYS A 284 -31.37 -5.84 19.32
N LEU A 285 -31.82 -6.22 18.12
CA LEU A 285 -33.19 -6.00 17.68
C LEU A 285 -34.18 -6.85 18.51
N ASN A 286 -33.82 -8.09 18.83
CA ASN A 286 -34.59 -8.94 19.74
C ASN A 286 -34.63 -8.35 21.17
N GLU A 287 -33.51 -7.85 21.70
CA GLU A 287 -33.48 -7.19 23.01
C GLU A 287 -34.39 -5.95 23.06
N GLN A 288 -34.42 -5.15 21.99
CA GLN A 288 -35.34 -4.02 21.86
C GLN A 288 -36.80 -4.49 21.86
N PHE A 289 -37.12 -5.55 21.11
CA PHE A 289 -38.47 -6.12 21.10
C PHE A 289 -38.89 -6.66 22.46
N GLU A 290 -38.03 -7.38 23.18
CA GLU A 290 -38.32 -7.89 24.51
C GLU A 290 -38.59 -6.75 25.52
N LYS A 291 -37.81 -5.66 25.49
CA LYS A 291 -38.05 -4.49 26.35
C LYS A 291 -39.39 -3.81 26.05
N ILE A 292 -39.73 -3.67 24.77
CA ILE A 292 -41.02 -3.12 24.35
C ILE A 292 -42.17 -4.03 24.78
N GLU A 293 -42.02 -5.35 24.65
CA GLU A 293 -43.02 -6.33 25.09
C GLU A 293 -43.22 -6.28 26.60
N GLN A 294 -42.15 -6.21 27.39
CA GLN A 294 -42.24 -6.03 28.85
C GLN A 294 -42.92 -4.72 29.24
N LEU A 295 -42.63 -3.61 28.55
CA LEU A 295 -43.34 -2.34 28.78
C LEU A 295 -44.83 -2.46 28.45
N LYS A 296 -45.18 -3.09 27.32
CA LYS A 296 -46.58 -3.33 26.95
C LYS A 296 -47.31 -4.16 27.99
N LEU A 297 -46.72 -5.27 28.44
CA LEU A 297 -47.28 -6.11 29.50
C LEU A 297 -47.47 -5.35 30.81
N LYS A 298 -46.49 -4.52 31.20
CA LYS A 298 -46.60 -3.66 32.39
C LYS A 298 -47.77 -2.68 32.27
N ARG A 299 -47.92 -2.02 31.11
CA ARG A 299 -49.01 -1.09 30.83
C ARG A 299 -50.38 -1.80 30.79
N GLU A 300 -50.46 -2.98 30.21
CA GLU A 300 -51.69 -3.79 30.21
C GLU A 300 -52.12 -4.19 31.63
N ASN A 301 -51.17 -4.54 32.49
CA ASN A 301 -51.43 -4.84 33.90
C ASN A 301 -51.90 -3.61 34.69
N GLU A 302 -51.36 -2.41 34.41
CA GLU A 302 -51.80 -1.15 35.06
C GLU A 302 -53.25 -0.79 34.71
N ILE A 303 -53.73 -1.19 33.54
CA ILE A 303 -55.06 -0.86 33.01
C ILE A 303 -56.06 -2.00 33.30
N GLN A 304 -55.57 -3.12 33.84
CA GLN A 304 -56.36 -4.30 34.13
C GLN A 304 -57.34 -4.03 35.29
N GLY A 305 -58.64 -4.00 34.99
CA GLY A 305 -59.70 -3.73 35.97
C GLY A 305 -60.40 -2.38 35.83
N MET A 306 -59.92 -1.48 34.97
CA MET A 306 -60.60 -0.24 34.61
C MET A 306 -61.77 -0.48 33.63
N SER A 307 -62.83 0.33 33.68
CA SER A 307 -63.89 0.33 32.66
C SER A 307 -63.37 0.89 31.32
N GLU A 308 -63.98 0.52 30.19
CA GLU A 308 -63.54 0.96 28.84
C GLU A 308 -63.30 2.47 28.74
N SER A 309 -64.20 3.28 29.31
CA SER A 309 -64.08 4.75 29.33
C SER A 309 -62.91 5.26 30.19
N GLU A 310 -62.59 4.58 31.29
CA GLU A 310 -61.45 4.95 32.16
C GLU A 310 -60.12 4.57 31.51
N LYS A 311 -60.09 3.48 30.72
CA LYS A 311 -58.89 3.08 29.96
C LYS A 311 -58.52 4.11 28.91
N GLU A 312 -59.49 4.65 28.19
CA GLU A 312 -59.25 5.65 27.15
C GLU A 312 -58.66 6.93 27.74
N ILE A 313 -59.23 7.44 28.84
CA ILE A 313 -58.74 8.63 29.54
C ILE A 313 -57.31 8.41 30.08
N TYR A 314 -57.05 7.26 30.70
CA TYR A 314 -55.71 6.93 31.22
C TYR A 314 -54.66 6.81 30.11
N LYS A 315 -55.04 6.24 28.95
CA LYS A 315 -54.16 6.14 27.78
C LYS A 315 -53.85 7.52 27.20
N GLU A 316 -54.85 8.39 27.05
CA GLU A 316 -54.65 9.76 26.56
C GLU A 316 -53.75 10.58 27.50
N GLU A 317 -53.91 10.42 28.82
CA GLU A 317 -53.08 11.14 29.81
C GLU A 317 -51.61 10.66 29.80
N LYS A 318 -51.38 9.36 29.58
CA LYS A 318 -50.06 8.72 29.59
C LYS A 318 -49.36 8.66 28.23
N GLU A 319 -50.05 8.99 27.14
CA GLU A 319 -49.58 8.81 25.75
C GLU A 319 -48.19 9.42 25.52
N TRP A 320 -48.01 10.68 25.95
CA TRP A 320 -46.74 11.40 25.80
C TRP A 320 -45.60 10.79 26.63
N GLU A 321 -45.89 10.27 27.82
CA GLU A 321 -44.88 9.57 28.63
C GLU A 321 -44.48 8.25 27.98
N TRP A 322 -45.46 7.49 27.48
CA TRP A 322 -45.22 6.22 26.81
C TRP A 322 -44.44 6.37 25.51
N MET A 323 -44.74 7.40 24.72
CA MET A 323 -43.97 7.76 23.53
C MET A 323 -42.51 8.10 23.88
N LYS A 324 -42.28 8.76 25.02
CA LYS A 324 -40.93 9.11 25.48
C LYS A 324 -40.15 7.88 25.97
N GLU A 325 -40.81 6.94 26.65
CA GLU A 325 -40.22 5.67 27.06
C GLU A 325 -39.86 4.76 25.87
N GLU A 326 -40.74 4.65 24.87
CA GLU A 326 -40.48 3.84 23.67
C GLU A 326 -39.35 4.42 22.81
N SER A 327 -39.32 5.75 22.64
CA SER A 327 -38.23 6.43 21.95
C SER A 327 -36.89 6.35 22.68
N ALA A 328 -36.88 6.10 24.00
CA ALA A 328 -35.65 5.84 24.74
C ALA A 328 -35.07 4.43 24.53
N ILE A 329 -35.87 3.48 24.02
CA ILE A 329 -35.44 2.11 23.72
C ILE A 329 -34.92 1.97 22.29
N THR A 330 -35.41 2.82 21.38
CA THR A 330 -35.17 2.73 19.93
C THR A 330 -33.89 3.45 19.52
#